data_AF-A0A977Q1H0-F1
#
_entry.id   AF-A0A977Q1H0-F1
#
_cell.length_a   1.000
_cell.length_b   1.000
_cell.length_c   1.000
_cell.angle_alpha   90.00
_cell.angle_beta   90.00
_cell.angle_gamma   90.00
#
_symmetry.space_group_name_H-M   'P 1'
#
loop_
_entity.id
_entity.type
_entity.pdbx_description
1 polymer ?
#
loop_
_entity_poly.entity_id
_entity_poly.type
_entity_poly.pdbx_seq_one_letter_code
_entity_poly.pdbx_strand_id
1 'polypeptide(L)'
;MKRLLTIIFVTTTTLSLGQEQYPFEKYQKIKFAEFKDWKVYKRTDKIDFTLTIPNFFANKDSLTIQLTSFEAKWDSSYIRIFRNKKQIQKTFEPMFFTDMNVPHNSIRTLDVNGDNQTDIKLLIPYMGNGLASLNERVIYLFQKGDGLFTKISYMDKMGVHMTERDFDNDNKFEIVTMTLKGHENHNYWTFNIYDFEDGDLVSQNERFGYPIMIQFLFKDNHKVTDKISPQKMKTFGDNKPGDYSKE
;
A
#
# COMPACT_ATOMS: atom_id res chain seq x y z
N MET A 1 -3.87 -65.72 -4.19
CA MET A 1 -2.54 -65.11 -4.35
C MET A 1 -2.72 -63.63 -4.69
N LYS A 2 -2.43 -62.76 -3.72
CA LYS A 2 -2.51 -61.30 -3.87
C LYS A 2 -1.28 -60.84 -4.67
N ARG A 3 -1.47 -60.20 -5.83
CA ARG A 3 -0.41 -59.45 -6.50
C ARG A 3 -0.51 -57.98 -6.09
N LEU A 4 0.54 -57.54 -5.41
CA LEU A 4 0.78 -56.18 -4.94
C LEU A 4 1.04 -55.27 -6.16
N LEU A 5 0.28 -54.20 -6.30
CA LEU A 5 0.59 -53.07 -7.19
C LEU A 5 1.19 -51.98 -6.31
N THR A 6 2.52 -51.88 -6.31
CA THR A 6 3.23 -50.78 -5.65
C THR A 6 3.31 -49.61 -6.63
N ILE A 7 2.43 -48.62 -6.46
CA ILE A 7 2.56 -47.32 -7.13
C ILE A 7 3.56 -46.51 -6.30
N ILE A 8 4.76 -46.32 -6.83
CA ILE A 8 5.73 -45.38 -6.27
C ILE A 8 5.25 -43.98 -6.67
N PHE A 9 4.63 -43.28 -5.73
CA PHE A 9 4.35 -41.85 -5.85
C PHE A 9 5.68 -41.11 -5.65
N VAL A 10 6.38 -40.83 -6.75
CA VAL A 10 7.52 -39.90 -6.73
C VAL A 10 6.92 -38.50 -6.57
N THR A 11 6.76 -38.04 -5.34
CA THR A 11 6.57 -36.62 -5.05
C THR A 11 7.85 -35.92 -5.46
N THR A 12 7.85 -35.34 -6.66
CA THR A 12 8.83 -34.33 -7.05
C THR A 12 8.68 -33.15 -6.10
N THR A 13 9.48 -33.13 -5.04
CA THR A 13 9.80 -31.90 -4.32
C THR A 13 10.53 -31.01 -5.32
N THR A 14 9.81 -30.05 -5.90
CA THR A 14 10.44 -28.93 -6.56
C THR A 14 11.24 -28.19 -5.49
N LEU A 15 12.53 -28.50 -5.41
CA LEU A 15 13.54 -27.62 -4.85
C LEU A 15 13.42 -26.30 -5.62
N SER A 16 12.69 -25.34 -5.06
CA SER A 16 12.66 -23.96 -5.51
C SER A 16 14.05 -23.37 -5.27
N LEU A 17 14.96 -23.64 -6.21
CA LEU A 17 16.21 -22.91 -6.36
C LEU A 17 15.86 -21.42 -6.52
N GLY A 18 16.08 -20.65 -5.46
CA GLY A 18 16.16 -19.18 -5.43
C GLY A 18 15.00 -18.42 -6.09
N GLN A 19 13.89 -18.24 -5.37
CA GLN A 19 13.00 -17.11 -5.68
C GLN A 19 13.47 -15.86 -4.92
N GLU A 20 13.85 -14.84 -5.68
CA GLU A 20 14.11 -13.46 -5.26
C GLU A 20 12.81 -12.80 -4.78
N GLN A 21 12.29 -13.26 -3.66
CA GLN A 21 11.00 -12.81 -3.14
C GLN A 21 11.10 -12.47 -1.67
N TYR A 22 10.37 -11.44 -1.25
CA TYR A 22 10.25 -11.13 0.17
C TYR A 22 9.46 -12.22 0.89
N PRO A 23 9.70 -12.46 2.20
CA PRO A 23 9.01 -13.50 2.96
C PRO A 23 7.47 -13.41 2.95
N PHE A 24 6.91 -12.20 2.79
CA PHE A 24 5.46 -12.00 2.71
C PHE A 24 4.86 -12.38 1.34
N GLU A 25 5.67 -12.58 0.31
CA GLU A 25 5.17 -12.81 -1.05
C GLU A 25 4.64 -14.23 -1.28
N LYS A 26 4.87 -15.14 -0.33
CA LYS A 26 4.24 -16.46 -0.30
C LYS A 26 2.74 -16.40 -0.03
N TYR A 27 2.24 -15.32 0.56
CA TYR A 27 0.82 -15.15 0.90
C TYR A 27 0.01 -14.67 -0.30
N GLN A 28 -1.31 -14.91 -0.28
CA GLN A 28 -2.18 -14.54 -1.38
C GLN A 28 -2.18 -13.02 -1.57
N LYS A 29 -2.05 -12.60 -2.83
CA LYS A 29 -1.95 -11.21 -3.22
C LYS A 29 -3.35 -10.66 -3.54
N ILE A 30 -3.67 -9.44 -3.10
CA ILE A 30 -4.95 -8.79 -3.44
C ILE A 30 -5.13 -8.62 -4.96
N LYS A 31 -6.37 -8.67 -5.43
CA LYS A 31 -6.70 -8.30 -6.81
C LYS A 31 -7.19 -6.86 -6.84
N PHE A 32 -6.77 -6.11 -7.85
CA PHE A 32 -7.18 -4.73 -8.04
C PHE A 32 -7.50 -4.44 -9.50
N ALA A 33 -8.29 -3.39 -9.75
CA ALA A 33 -8.39 -2.74 -11.05
C ALA A 33 -7.57 -1.44 -11.05
N GLU A 34 -7.04 -1.06 -12.22
CA GLU A 34 -6.26 0.17 -12.40
C GLU A 34 -6.94 1.17 -13.32
N PHE A 35 -6.83 2.44 -12.96
CA PHE A 35 -7.31 3.57 -13.77
C PHE A 35 -6.19 4.61 -13.87
N LYS A 36 -5.82 5.00 -15.10
CA LYS A 36 -4.66 5.89 -15.37
C LYS A 36 -5.01 7.17 -16.14
N ASP A 37 -6.28 7.35 -16.51
CA ASP A 37 -6.73 8.43 -17.40
C ASP A 37 -6.96 9.76 -16.65
N TRP A 38 -5.90 10.28 -16.03
CA TRP A 38 -5.94 11.57 -15.35
C TRP A 38 -6.15 12.72 -16.33
N LYS A 39 -7.11 13.59 -16.03
CA LYS A 39 -7.28 14.89 -16.68
C LYS A 39 -6.66 15.98 -15.81
N VAL A 40 -5.75 16.76 -16.39
CA VAL A 40 -5.03 17.82 -15.69
C VAL A 40 -5.60 19.18 -16.07
N TYR A 41 -5.97 19.98 -15.06
CA TYR A 41 -6.45 21.35 -15.24
C TYR A 41 -5.56 22.32 -14.47
N LYS A 42 -4.71 23.06 -15.19
CA LYS A 42 -3.82 24.08 -14.60
C LYS A 42 -4.53 25.43 -14.55
N ARG A 43 -4.46 26.11 -13.42
CA ARG A 43 -4.96 27.49 -13.19
C ARG A 43 -3.86 28.30 -12.50
N THR A 44 -4.02 29.61 -12.44
CA THR A 44 -3.01 30.53 -11.88
C THR A 44 -2.66 30.26 -10.41
N ASP A 45 -3.59 29.74 -9.61
CA ASP A 45 -3.40 29.54 -8.17
C ASP A 45 -3.37 28.06 -7.75
N LYS A 46 -3.70 27.16 -8.68
CA LYS A 46 -3.88 25.73 -8.38
C LYS A 46 -3.80 24.83 -9.61
N ILE A 47 -3.57 23.55 -9.33
CA ILE A 47 -3.66 22.45 -10.29
C ILE A 47 -4.67 21.42 -9.80
N ASP A 48 -5.56 20.97 -10.69
CA ASP A 48 -6.52 19.91 -10.41
C ASP A 48 -6.20 18.68 -11.29
N PHE A 49 -6.02 17.51 -10.67
CA PHE A 49 -5.94 16.21 -11.33
C PHE A 49 -7.26 15.47 -11.12
N THR A 50 -7.97 15.14 -12.18
CA THR A 50 -9.31 14.54 -12.10
C THR A 50 -9.36 13.21 -12.83
N LEU A 51 -9.83 12.16 -12.15
CA LEU A 51 -10.06 10.84 -12.73
C LEU A 51 -11.45 10.35 -12.35
N THR A 52 -12.15 9.71 -13.30
CA THR A 52 -13.49 9.14 -13.07
C THR A 52 -13.48 7.64 -13.28
N ILE A 53 -14.05 6.92 -12.32
CA ILE A 53 -14.21 5.48 -12.30
C ILE A 53 -15.71 5.18 -12.51
N PRO A 54 -16.11 4.60 -13.64
CA PRO A 54 -17.50 4.24 -13.90
C PRO A 54 -17.91 3.04 -13.02
N ASN A 55 -19.19 2.96 -12.65
CA ASN A 55 -19.76 1.84 -11.90
C ASN A 55 -18.98 1.50 -10.61
N PHE A 56 -18.47 2.50 -9.91
CA PHE A 56 -17.64 2.32 -8.72
C PHE A 56 -18.46 1.81 -7.52
N PHE A 57 -19.61 2.44 -7.29
CA PHE A 57 -20.49 2.08 -6.17
C PHE A 57 -21.38 0.90 -6.54
N ALA A 58 -21.88 0.18 -5.53
CA ALA A 58 -22.75 -0.99 -5.72
C ALA A 58 -24.00 -0.71 -6.58
N ASN A 59 -24.53 0.52 -6.51
CA ASN A 59 -25.66 0.96 -7.33
C ASN A 59 -25.27 1.44 -8.74
N LYS A 60 -24.04 1.16 -9.17
CA LYS A 60 -23.44 1.53 -10.46
C LYS A 60 -23.21 3.03 -10.65
N ASP A 61 -23.25 3.82 -9.58
CA ASP A 61 -22.86 5.22 -9.66
C ASP A 61 -21.37 5.36 -9.99
N SER A 62 -21.05 6.44 -10.68
CA SER A 62 -19.66 6.83 -10.96
C SER A 62 -19.03 7.55 -9.76
N LEU A 63 -17.75 7.31 -9.56
CA LEU A 63 -16.91 8.05 -8.62
C LEU A 63 -15.89 8.89 -9.39
N THR A 64 -15.74 10.16 -9.03
CA THR A 64 -14.66 11.01 -9.52
C THR A 64 -13.79 11.42 -8.34
N ILE A 65 -12.47 11.19 -8.46
CA ILE A 65 -11.46 11.69 -7.53
C ILE A 65 -10.83 12.92 -8.18
N GLN A 66 -10.73 13.99 -7.42
CA GLN A 66 -9.98 15.18 -7.79
C GLN A 66 -8.90 15.47 -6.73
N LEU A 67 -7.65 15.45 -7.14
CA LEU A 67 -6.50 15.88 -6.34
C LEU A 67 -6.22 17.34 -6.68
N THR A 68 -6.20 18.22 -5.69
CA THR A 68 -5.96 19.66 -5.88
C THR A 68 -4.81 20.14 -5.03
N SER A 69 -3.85 20.81 -5.66
CA SER A 69 -2.73 21.49 -5.01
C SER A 69 -2.68 22.96 -5.38
N PHE A 70 -2.10 23.79 -4.51
CA PHE A 70 -2.06 25.25 -4.67
C PHE A 70 -0.61 25.73 -4.81
N GLU A 71 -0.33 26.60 -5.78
CA GLU A 71 1.05 27.00 -6.09
C GLU A 71 1.79 27.65 -4.90
N ALA A 72 1.08 28.38 -4.05
CA ALA A 72 1.64 29.07 -2.89
C ALA A 72 1.69 28.22 -1.60
N LYS A 73 1.23 26.96 -1.63
CA LYS A 73 1.15 26.09 -0.43
C LYS A 73 1.56 24.65 -0.76
N TRP A 74 2.86 24.39 -0.65
CA TRP A 74 3.47 23.12 -1.10
C TRP A 74 3.15 21.92 -0.20
N ASP A 75 2.63 22.14 1.00
CA ASP A 75 2.26 21.10 1.96
C ASP A 75 0.75 20.99 2.16
N SER A 76 -0.04 21.64 1.30
CA SER A 76 -1.48 21.76 1.49
C SER A 76 -2.23 21.38 0.24
N SER A 77 -2.75 20.16 0.21
CA SER A 77 -3.60 19.70 -0.88
C SER A 77 -4.94 19.20 -0.36
N TYR A 78 -5.86 19.00 -1.29
CA TYR A 78 -7.15 18.37 -1.00
C TYR A 78 -7.42 17.22 -1.95
N ILE A 79 -8.04 16.19 -1.40
CA ILE A 79 -8.69 15.12 -2.12
C ILE A 79 -10.18 15.42 -2.09
N ARG A 80 -10.81 15.55 -3.26
CA ARG A 80 -12.27 15.73 -3.38
C ARG A 80 -12.87 14.53 -4.07
N ILE A 81 -13.95 14.03 -3.49
CA ILE A 81 -14.69 12.90 -4.02
C ILE A 81 -16.05 13.38 -4.50
N PHE A 82 -16.41 12.97 -5.72
CA PHE A 82 -17.70 13.24 -6.31
C PHE A 82 -18.39 11.92 -6.63
N ARG A 83 -19.68 11.83 -6.32
CA ARG A 83 -20.56 10.76 -6.76
C ARG A 83 -21.53 11.34 -7.79
N ASN A 84 -21.52 10.82 -9.00
CA ASN A 84 -22.32 11.35 -10.13
C ASN A 84 -22.20 12.89 -10.26
N LYS A 85 -20.97 13.41 -10.26
CA LYS A 85 -20.64 14.84 -10.38
C LYS A 85 -21.03 15.72 -9.17
N LYS A 86 -21.68 15.19 -8.14
CA LYS A 86 -21.93 15.91 -6.88
C LYS A 86 -20.79 15.64 -5.91
N GLN A 87 -20.14 16.69 -5.40
CA GLN A 87 -19.12 16.53 -4.37
C GLN A 87 -19.76 15.96 -3.10
N ILE A 88 -19.22 14.87 -2.59
CA ILE A 88 -19.69 14.21 -1.35
C ILE A 88 -18.68 14.36 -0.21
N GLN A 89 -17.40 14.55 -0.53
CA GLN A 89 -16.35 14.66 0.47
C GLN A 89 -15.19 15.54 -0.01
N LYS A 90 -14.53 16.20 0.95
CA LYS A 90 -13.30 16.94 0.76
C LYS A 90 -12.42 16.69 1.99
N THR A 91 -11.22 16.19 1.75
CA THR A 91 -10.28 15.78 2.80
C THR A 91 -8.94 16.45 2.55
N PHE A 92 -8.24 16.85 3.60
CA PHE A 92 -6.92 17.46 3.49
C PHE A 92 -5.84 16.37 3.30
N GLU A 93 -4.79 16.72 2.58
CA GLU A 93 -3.61 15.88 2.42
C GLU A 93 -2.35 16.74 2.55
N PRO A 94 -1.45 16.43 3.53
CA PRO A 94 -0.23 17.20 3.78
C PRO A 94 0.86 16.89 2.74
N MET A 95 0.57 17.07 1.46
CA MET A 95 1.53 16.85 0.37
C MET A 95 1.26 17.75 -0.83
N PHE A 96 2.19 17.81 -1.76
CA PHE A 96 2.02 18.47 -3.06
C PHE A 96 1.72 17.46 -4.17
N PHE A 97 0.68 17.73 -4.97
CA PHE A 97 0.40 17.05 -6.22
C PHE A 97 0.92 17.90 -7.39
N THR A 98 1.74 17.30 -8.23
CA THR A 98 2.40 17.94 -9.38
C THR A 98 2.14 17.15 -10.64
N ASP A 99 2.38 17.80 -11.78
CA ASP A 99 2.33 17.16 -13.09
C ASP A 99 3.40 16.09 -13.29
N MET A 100 4.40 16.05 -12.40
CA MET A 100 5.42 15.01 -12.38
C MET A 100 5.01 13.78 -11.55
N ASN A 101 4.25 13.92 -10.46
CA ASN A 101 3.99 12.80 -9.53
C ASN A 101 2.61 12.15 -9.64
N VAL A 102 1.60 12.84 -10.17
CA VAL A 102 0.24 12.27 -10.30
C VAL A 102 0.03 11.52 -11.63
N PRO A 103 0.26 12.13 -12.82
CA PRO A 103 -0.25 11.57 -14.08
C PRO A 103 0.34 10.21 -14.46
N HIS A 104 1.50 9.85 -13.91
CA HIS A 104 2.18 8.59 -14.20
C HIS A 104 1.74 7.42 -13.31
N ASN A 105 0.92 7.68 -12.28
CA ASN A 105 0.47 6.66 -11.32
C ASN A 105 -1.00 6.31 -11.51
N SER A 106 -1.31 5.01 -11.46
CA SER A 106 -2.69 4.51 -11.44
C SER A 106 -3.37 4.82 -10.10
N ILE A 107 -4.68 5.03 -10.17
CA ILE A 107 -5.57 4.72 -9.04
C ILE A 107 -5.83 3.22 -9.06
N ARG A 108 -5.69 2.57 -7.90
CA ARG A 108 -6.10 1.18 -7.72
C ARG A 108 -7.41 1.12 -6.97
N THR A 109 -8.29 0.21 -7.39
CA THR A 109 -9.53 -0.11 -6.66
C THR A 109 -9.56 -1.57 -6.27
N LEU A 110 -9.91 -1.85 -5.03
CA LEU A 110 -9.75 -3.15 -4.36
C LEU A 110 -10.58 -3.18 -3.08
N ASP A 111 -10.92 -4.34 -2.54
CA ASP A 111 -11.54 -4.49 -1.21
C ASP A 111 -10.44 -4.97 -0.25
N VAL A 112 -9.93 -4.06 0.59
CA VAL A 112 -8.78 -4.35 1.47
C VAL A 112 -9.25 -4.92 2.81
N ASN A 113 -10.35 -4.38 3.35
CA ASN A 113 -10.86 -4.71 4.68
C ASN A 113 -11.92 -5.84 4.67
N GLY A 114 -12.25 -6.37 3.50
CA GLY A 114 -13.17 -7.50 3.30
C GLY A 114 -14.63 -7.15 3.60
N ASP A 115 -15.01 -5.88 3.46
CA ASP A 115 -16.38 -5.42 3.74
C ASP A 115 -17.30 -5.45 2.51
N ASN A 116 -16.80 -5.96 1.37
CA ASN A 116 -17.45 -6.01 0.06
C ASN A 116 -17.74 -4.63 -0.56
N GLN A 117 -17.10 -3.57 -0.06
CA GLN A 117 -17.09 -2.26 -0.69
C GLN A 117 -15.77 -2.05 -1.44
N THR A 118 -15.82 -1.17 -2.44
CA THR A 118 -14.63 -0.86 -3.23
C THR A 118 -13.85 0.25 -2.54
N ASP A 119 -12.65 -0.06 -2.06
CA ASP A 119 -11.68 0.93 -1.57
C ASP A 119 -10.84 1.50 -2.72
N ILE A 120 -10.16 2.60 -2.43
CA ILE A 120 -9.22 3.24 -3.35
C ILE A 120 -7.84 3.29 -2.71
N LYS A 121 -6.80 2.98 -3.48
CA LYS A 121 -5.39 3.21 -3.15
C LYS A 121 -4.76 4.15 -4.18
N LEU A 122 -4.07 5.17 -3.69
CA LEU A 122 -3.22 6.08 -4.45
C LEU A 122 -1.78 5.91 -3.99
N LEU A 123 -0.86 5.88 -4.94
CA LEU A 123 0.59 5.86 -4.70
C LEU A 123 1.17 7.10 -5.37
N ILE A 124 1.62 8.06 -4.56
CA ILE A 124 2.13 9.34 -5.06
C ILE A 124 3.60 9.49 -4.66
N PRO A 125 4.55 9.33 -5.59
CA PRO A 125 5.97 9.41 -5.31
C PRO A 125 6.39 10.77 -4.74
N TYR A 126 7.32 10.75 -3.78
CA TYR A 126 8.04 11.94 -3.36
C TYR A 126 9.12 12.25 -4.39
N MET A 127 9.07 13.45 -4.98
CA MET A 127 10.05 13.92 -5.97
C MET A 127 11.33 14.45 -5.30
N GLY A 128 11.81 13.73 -4.29
CA GLY A 128 13.04 14.05 -3.57
C GLY A 128 14.30 13.55 -4.30
N ASN A 129 15.46 13.69 -3.65
CA ASN A 129 16.74 13.16 -4.14
C ASN A 129 17.31 12.10 -3.18
N GLY A 130 18.20 11.24 -3.68
CA GLY A 130 18.87 10.22 -2.86
C GLY A 130 17.88 9.19 -2.29
N LEU A 131 18.02 8.82 -1.01
CA LEU A 131 17.11 7.85 -0.39
C LEU A 131 15.66 8.39 -0.27
N ALA A 132 15.47 9.70 -0.24
CA ALA A 132 14.13 10.30 -0.19
C ALA A 132 13.34 10.09 -1.49
N SER A 133 14.01 9.89 -2.63
CA SER A 133 13.35 9.57 -3.91
C SER A 133 12.81 8.14 -3.96
N LEU A 134 13.15 7.31 -2.96
CA LEU A 134 12.64 5.97 -2.82
C LEU A 134 11.33 5.94 -2.02
N ASN A 135 10.82 7.07 -1.55
CA ASN A 135 9.60 7.14 -0.77
C ASN A 135 8.40 7.57 -1.63
N GLU A 136 7.23 7.12 -1.23
CA GLU A 136 5.94 7.56 -1.77
C GLU A 136 4.96 7.85 -0.64
N ARG A 137 3.96 8.68 -0.93
CA ARG A 137 2.76 8.81 -0.11
C ARG A 137 1.79 7.72 -0.53
N VAL A 138 1.49 6.81 0.38
CA VAL A 138 0.41 5.84 0.23
C VAL A 138 -0.84 6.45 0.82
N ILE A 139 -1.92 6.51 0.03
CA ILE A 139 -3.20 7.04 0.49
C ILE A 139 -4.27 5.99 0.23
N TYR A 140 -5.01 5.62 1.26
CA TYR A 140 -6.22 4.82 1.14
C TYR A 140 -7.45 5.68 1.38
N LEU A 141 -8.51 5.38 0.63
CA LEU A 141 -9.86 5.82 0.89
C LEU A 141 -10.71 4.56 1.08
N PHE A 142 -10.98 4.22 2.33
CA PHE A 142 -11.82 3.06 2.68
C PHE A 142 -13.28 3.44 2.59
N GLN A 143 -14.05 2.75 1.74
CA GLN A 143 -15.46 3.10 1.55
C GLN A 143 -16.29 2.67 2.77
N LYS A 144 -17.14 3.55 3.27
CA LYS A 144 -18.11 3.25 4.33
C LYS A 144 -19.49 2.98 3.72
N GLY A 145 -20.36 2.30 4.47
CA GLY A 145 -21.73 1.98 4.02
C GLY A 145 -22.62 3.19 3.68
N ASP A 146 -22.28 4.39 4.13
CA ASP A 146 -22.96 5.65 3.76
C ASP A 146 -22.48 6.23 2.41
N GLY A 147 -21.50 5.60 1.78
CA GLY A 147 -20.85 6.02 0.54
C GLY A 147 -19.80 7.12 0.71
N LEU A 148 -19.49 7.53 1.94
CA LEU A 148 -18.33 8.36 2.27
C LEU A 148 -17.09 7.48 2.50
N PHE A 149 -15.94 8.10 2.69
CA PHE A 149 -14.66 7.41 2.83
C PHE A 149 -13.97 7.78 4.13
N THR A 150 -13.30 6.81 4.76
CA THR A 150 -12.26 7.10 5.75
C THR A 150 -10.94 7.22 5.00
N LYS A 151 -10.26 8.37 5.13
CA LYS A 151 -8.94 8.54 4.55
C LYS A 151 -7.90 8.12 5.57
N ILE A 152 -6.96 7.28 5.14
CA ILE A 152 -5.66 7.18 5.80
C ILE A 152 -4.56 7.46 4.80
N SER A 153 -3.43 7.95 5.28
CA SER A 153 -2.27 8.23 4.44
C SER A 153 -1.00 8.13 5.25
N TYR A 154 0.07 7.64 4.66
CA TYR A 154 1.37 7.52 5.31
C TYR A 154 2.50 7.50 4.29
N MET A 155 3.74 7.65 4.78
CA MET A 155 4.93 7.49 3.96
C MET A 155 5.37 6.03 3.94
N ASP A 156 5.74 5.54 2.76
CA ASP A 156 6.30 4.20 2.58
C ASP A 156 7.37 4.19 1.50
N LYS A 157 8.12 3.10 1.39
CA LYS A 157 9.06 2.92 0.28
C LYS A 157 8.29 2.58 -1.00
N MET A 158 8.55 3.34 -2.06
CA MET A 158 8.14 3.03 -3.42
C MET A 158 8.64 1.64 -3.83
N GLY A 159 7.74 0.82 -4.35
CA GLY A 159 8.04 -0.56 -4.72
C GLY A 159 7.18 -1.07 -5.86
N VAL A 160 7.76 -1.98 -6.65
CA VAL A 160 7.02 -2.75 -7.66
C VAL A 160 6.19 -3.88 -7.05
N HIS A 161 6.52 -4.26 -5.81
CA HIS A 161 5.81 -5.30 -5.08
C HIS A 161 4.50 -4.73 -4.55
N MET A 162 3.42 -5.42 -4.85
CA MET A 162 2.15 -5.13 -4.22
C MET A 162 2.28 -5.51 -2.73
N THR A 163 1.81 -4.67 -1.82
CA THR A 163 2.08 -4.78 -0.38
C THR A 163 0.96 -5.43 0.42
N GLU A 164 -0.23 -5.56 -0.17
CA GLU A 164 -1.40 -6.13 0.48
C GLU A 164 -1.39 -7.66 0.32
N ARG A 165 -1.44 -8.38 1.44
CA ARG A 165 -1.37 -9.84 1.48
C ARG A 165 -2.37 -10.38 2.48
N ASP A 166 -2.97 -11.50 2.16
CA ASP A 166 -3.87 -12.22 3.05
C ASP A 166 -3.05 -13.24 3.84
N PHE A 167 -2.61 -12.86 5.05
CA PHE A 167 -1.70 -13.66 5.87
C PHE A 167 -2.40 -14.84 6.56
N ASP A 168 -3.72 -14.74 6.80
CA ASP A 168 -4.49 -15.73 7.56
C ASP A 168 -5.59 -16.45 6.76
N ASN A 169 -5.76 -16.09 5.48
CA ASN A 169 -6.75 -16.62 4.52
C ASN A 169 -8.21 -16.26 4.85
N ASP A 170 -8.45 -15.07 5.44
CA ASP A 170 -9.80 -14.58 5.74
C ASP A 170 -10.40 -13.68 4.63
N ASN A 171 -9.65 -13.43 3.55
CA ASN A 171 -9.94 -12.50 2.45
C ASN A 171 -10.01 -11.02 2.85
N LYS A 172 -9.53 -10.67 4.04
CA LYS A 172 -9.03 -9.34 4.36
C LYS A 172 -7.53 -9.35 4.11
N PHE A 173 -6.99 -8.21 3.73
CA PHE A 173 -5.59 -8.13 3.33
C PHE A 173 -4.84 -7.21 4.27
N GLU A 174 -3.90 -7.79 5.01
CA GLU A 174 -2.93 -7.02 5.76
C GLU A 174 -2.09 -6.15 4.81
N ILE A 175 -1.81 -4.93 5.28
CA ILE A 175 -0.95 -3.96 4.63
C ILE A 175 0.47 -4.15 5.17
N VAL A 176 1.39 -4.53 4.27
CA VAL A 176 2.82 -4.61 4.60
C VAL A 176 3.49 -3.28 4.25
N THR A 177 4.06 -2.57 5.23
CA THR A 177 4.90 -1.40 4.95
C THR A 177 6.37 -1.78 4.88
N MET A 178 7.19 -0.94 4.26
CA MET A 178 8.62 -1.11 4.08
C MET A 178 9.34 0.22 4.30
N THR A 179 9.93 0.43 5.48
CA THR A 179 10.65 1.68 5.80
C THR A 179 12.12 1.44 6.09
N LEU A 180 12.96 2.47 5.96
CA LEU A 180 14.40 2.34 6.24
C LEU A 180 14.68 2.68 7.71
N LYS A 181 15.35 1.79 8.44
CA LYS A 181 15.82 2.03 9.81
C LYS A 181 17.31 1.75 9.95
N GLY A 182 17.99 2.61 10.71
CA GLY A 182 19.39 2.44 11.06
C GLY A 182 19.55 1.54 12.30
N HIS A 183 20.54 0.66 12.28
CA HIS A 183 21.01 -0.06 13.45
C HIS A 183 22.52 -0.27 13.36
N GLU A 184 23.23 0.17 14.40
CA GLU A 184 24.69 0.22 14.42
C GLU A 184 25.25 0.95 13.18
N ASN A 185 26.09 0.28 12.39
CA ASN A 185 26.75 0.86 11.22
C ASN A 185 26.05 0.51 9.89
N HIS A 186 24.78 0.08 9.94
CA HIS A 186 24.03 -0.33 8.75
C HIS A 186 22.57 0.15 8.75
N ASN A 187 22.00 0.19 7.54
CA ASN A 187 20.58 0.44 7.33
C ASN A 187 19.86 -0.83 6.91
N TYR A 188 18.59 -0.93 7.28
CA TYR A 188 17.76 -2.10 7.05
C TYR A 188 16.37 -1.65 6.59
N TRP A 189 15.87 -2.32 5.55
CA TRP A 189 14.45 -2.28 5.23
C TRP A 189 13.70 -3.03 6.33
N THR A 190 12.84 -2.32 7.03
CA THR A 190 12.01 -2.81 8.13
C THR A 190 10.60 -2.96 7.62
N PHE A 191 10.06 -4.16 7.73
CA PHE A 191 8.71 -4.46 7.28
C PHE A 191 7.79 -4.54 8.47
N ASN A 192 6.68 -3.80 8.47
CA ASN A 192 5.63 -3.90 9.47
C ASN A 192 4.34 -4.39 8.82
N ILE A 193 3.44 -4.98 9.61
CA ILE A 193 2.15 -5.46 9.15
C ILE A 193 1.04 -4.72 9.89
N TYR A 194 0.02 -4.31 9.15
CA TYR A 194 -1.17 -3.65 9.69
C TYR A 194 -2.46 -4.21 9.11
N ASP A 195 -3.49 -4.31 9.93
CA ASP A 195 -4.87 -4.41 9.48
C ASP A 195 -5.53 -3.04 9.44
N PHE A 196 -6.63 -2.92 8.70
CA PHE A 196 -7.54 -1.79 8.83
C PHE A 196 -8.79 -2.22 9.61
N GLU A 197 -8.89 -1.77 10.85
CA GLU A 197 -9.96 -2.13 11.79
C GLU A 197 -10.57 -0.86 12.39
N ASP A 198 -11.90 -0.82 12.50
CA ASP A 198 -12.63 0.30 13.11
C ASP A 198 -12.22 1.70 12.59
N GLY A 199 -11.89 1.75 11.30
CA GLY A 199 -11.50 2.98 10.62
C GLY A 199 -10.05 3.40 10.86
N ASP A 200 -9.17 2.54 11.37
CA ASP A 200 -7.77 2.86 11.68
C ASP A 200 -6.82 1.69 11.37
N LEU A 201 -5.51 1.97 11.25
CA LEU A 201 -4.52 0.90 11.09
C LEU A 201 -4.15 0.26 12.43
N VAL A 202 -4.24 -1.06 12.57
CA VAL A 202 -3.84 -1.78 13.79
C VAL A 202 -2.63 -2.65 13.48
N SER A 203 -1.57 -2.53 14.28
CA SER A 203 -0.35 -3.32 14.07
C SER A 203 -0.62 -4.81 14.32
N GLN A 204 -0.26 -5.65 13.35
CA GLN A 204 -0.32 -7.10 13.45
C GLN A 204 1.07 -7.75 13.57
N ASN A 205 2.07 -6.92 13.91
CA ASN A 205 3.45 -7.35 14.02
C ASN A 205 3.62 -8.56 14.93
N GLU A 206 3.05 -8.51 16.15
CA GLU A 206 3.17 -9.62 17.10
C GLU A 206 2.53 -10.91 16.59
N ARG A 207 1.33 -10.80 16.00
CA ARG A 207 0.54 -11.93 15.47
C ARG A 207 1.29 -12.70 14.40
N PHE A 208 1.96 -12.00 13.48
CA PHE A 208 2.60 -12.60 12.31
C PHE A 208 4.12 -12.73 12.42
N GLY A 209 4.72 -12.37 13.57
CA GLY A 209 6.16 -12.50 13.80
C GLY A 209 7.00 -11.41 13.13
N TYR A 210 6.44 -10.20 13.04
CA TYR A 210 7.03 -8.99 12.48
C TYR A 210 7.38 -7.99 13.60
N PRO A 211 8.15 -6.92 13.30
CA PRO A 211 8.78 -6.64 12.03
C PRO A 211 9.90 -7.62 11.68
N ILE A 212 10.12 -7.81 10.38
CA ILE A 212 11.34 -8.42 9.85
C ILE A 212 12.24 -7.31 9.30
N MET A 213 13.55 -7.57 9.30
CA MET A 213 14.53 -6.61 8.81
C MET A 213 15.42 -7.25 7.74
N ILE A 214 15.62 -6.53 6.64
CA ILE A 214 16.45 -6.95 5.51
C ILE A 214 17.52 -5.90 5.30
N GLN A 215 18.80 -6.31 5.29
CA GLN A 215 19.90 -5.36 5.16
C GLN A 215 19.82 -4.64 3.81
N PHE A 216 19.89 -3.31 3.85
CA PHE A 216 20.01 -2.48 2.65
C PHE A 216 21.42 -2.62 2.08
N LEU A 217 21.51 -3.03 0.82
CA LEU A 217 22.75 -3.25 0.07
C LEU A 217 22.66 -2.54 -1.28
N PHE A 218 23.81 -2.34 -1.94
CA PHE A 218 23.88 -1.83 -3.33
C PHE A 218 23.40 -2.83 -4.40
N LYS A 219 22.80 -3.94 -3.96
CA LYS A 219 22.18 -4.97 -4.79
C LYS A 219 20.88 -5.40 -4.13
N ASP A 220 19.99 -5.99 -4.92
CA ASP A 220 18.75 -6.54 -4.38
C ASP A 220 19.03 -7.60 -3.33
N ASN A 221 18.25 -7.53 -2.26
CA ASN A 221 18.35 -8.43 -1.13
C ASN A 221 16.95 -8.65 -0.58
N HIS A 222 16.55 -9.93 -0.48
CA HIS A 222 15.24 -10.35 0.01
C HIS A 222 15.35 -11.21 1.27
N LYS A 223 16.58 -11.46 1.75
CA LYS A 223 16.84 -12.33 2.90
C LYS A 223 16.75 -11.54 4.21
N VAL A 224 15.92 -12.01 5.13
CA VAL A 224 15.89 -11.52 6.53
C VAL A 224 17.29 -11.63 7.12
N THR A 225 17.76 -10.55 7.74
CA THR A 225 19.12 -10.49 8.28
C THR A 225 19.28 -11.43 9.48
N ASP A 226 20.45 -12.05 9.59
CA ASP A 226 20.91 -12.80 10.75
C ASP A 226 21.77 -11.94 11.70
N LYS A 227 22.06 -10.68 11.32
CA LYS A 227 22.84 -9.72 12.11
C LYS A 227 22.09 -9.12 13.29
N ILE A 228 20.75 -9.19 13.26
CA ILE A 228 19.87 -8.69 14.33
C ILE A 228 19.05 -9.89 14.79
N SER A 229 19.04 -10.17 16.10
CA SER A 229 18.22 -11.28 16.60
C SER A 229 16.73 -10.99 16.41
N PRO A 230 15.88 -12.02 16.20
CA PRO A 230 14.44 -11.81 16.05
C PRO A 230 13.82 -11.03 17.22
N GLN A 231 14.25 -11.31 18.45
CA GLN A 231 13.79 -10.57 19.64
C GLN A 231 14.18 -9.09 19.59
N LYS A 232 15.36 -8.77 19.05
CA LYS A 232 15.79 -7.38 18.87
C LYS A 232 15.03 -6.69 17.74
N MET A 233 14.71 -7.39 16.64
CA MET A 233 13.89 -6.85 15.54
C MET A 233 12.53 -6.36 16.06
N LYS A 234 11.91 -7.05 17.01
CA LYS A 234 10.64 -6.63 17.63
C LYS A 234 10.67 -5.21 18.21
N THR A 235 11.84 -4.74 18.68
CA THR A 235 12.00 -3.37 19.20
C THR A 235 11.95 -2.27 18.12
N PHE A 236 11.98 -2.65 16.84
CA PHE A 236 11.82 -1.76 15.71
C PHE A 236 10.38 -1.75 15.17
N GLY A 237 9.43 -2.44 15.82
CA GLY A 237 8.04 -2.47 15.40
C GLY A 237 7.39 -1.10 15.58
N ASP A 238 6.68 -0.65 14.55
CA ASP A 238 5.88 0.57 14.62
C ASP A 238 4.42 0.23 14.89
N ASN A 239 3.78 1.00 15.78
CA ASN A 239 2.33 0.90 16.01
C ASN A 239 1.52 1.52 14.86
N LYS A 240 2.12 2.48 14.14
CA LYS A 240 1.58 3.15 12.96
C LYS A 240 2.73 3.49 12.01
N PRO A 241 2.52 3.49 10.68
CA PRO A 241 3.55 3.91 9.73
C PRO A 241 4.02 5.36 9.93
N GLY A 242 5.17 5.71 9.35
CA GLY A 242 5.68 7.09 9.38
C GLY A 242 4.73 8.07 8.67
N ASP A 243 4.63 9.28 9.20
CA ASP A 243 3.75 10.36 8.70
C ASP A 243 2.27 9.96 8.55
N TYR A 244 1.81 9.04 9.41
CA TYR A 244 0.43 8.58 9.44
C TYR A 244 -0.54 9.73 9.72
N SER A 245 -1.56 9.86 8.86
CA SER A 245 -2.65 10.82 8.98
C SER A 245 -3.96 10.12 8.66
N LYS A 246 -4.98 10.41 9.46
CA LYS A 246 -6.35 9.90 9.34
C LYS A 246 -7.33 11.07 9.34
N GLU A 247 -8.32 11.02 8.45
CA GLU A 247 -9.44 11.97 8.35
C GLU A 247 -10.76 11.29 7.99
#